data_AF-A0A0D0AT40-F1
#
_entry.id   AF-A0A0D0AT40-F1
#
_cell.length_a   1.000
_cell.length_b   1.000
_cell.length_c   1.000
_cell.angle_alpha   90.00
_cell.angle_beta   90.00
_cell.angle_gamma   90.00
#
_symmetry.space_group_name_H-M   'P 1'
#
loop_
_entity.id
_entity.type
_entity.pdbx_description
1 polymer ?
#
loop_
_entity_poly.entity_id
_entity_poly.type
_entity_poly.pdbx_seq_one_letter_code
_entity_poly.pdbx_strand_id
1 'polypeptide(L)'
;MSSPSIIASPSPQEESDQTDDDVEWELQNNGLYIGSYSRILLLNSFVPIFAFVVFTVLALLPDLAWPIADLPSSYPSSFPFPLPEILISTSFFSLAHLLRVPLFSLASLLLSPEHACLASTFIHVLITNGLRLAALAILQVRHTMDYPIPTCQDPAFRTVWWLSLNFAEVLAAIVQGYEQLALYRDVMVPEGRESEFLERLKSGSLDEPEPTLENPYSPQQGHETFEDELEGGETRSVESRIDRGLEKLLVIKMRDELEDVYGVPAINIPVFVSCLQRFNSIFLSIGLTLLLSAAYLRSPLSIPLSDVSDQLSHIPFIITTPLVLLLHASLAALHTPTLLPRVGVHTAAYVGVLVGIMTFFAGLAVWGALS
;
A
#
# COMPACT_ATOMS: atom_id res chain seq x y z
N MET A 1 41.70 2.78 71.98
CA MET A 1 40.76 3.71 71.32
C MET A 1 40.58 3.21 69.90
N SER A 2 39.56 2.39 69.68
CA SER A 2 39.28 1.77 68.39
C SER A 2 37.90 2.27 67.96
N SER A 3 37.88 3.11 66.93
CA SER A 3 36.65 3.62 66.33
C SER A 3 36.02 2.57 65.44
N PRO A 4 34.68 2.43 65.41
CA PRO A 4 34.01 1.50 64.51
C PRO A 4 33.90 2.11 63.11
N SER A 5 34.21 1.30 62.10
CA SER A 5 33.97 1.57 60.69
C SER A 5 32.47 1.51 60.40
N ILE A 6 31.91 2.64 59.98
CA ILE A 6 30.54 2.78 59.48
C ILE A 6 30.48 2.09 58.12
N ILE A 7 29.76 0.97 58.06
CA ILE A 7 29.35 0.33 56.81
C ILE A 7 28.27 1.24 56.22
N ALA A 8 28.61 1.92 55.13
CA ALA A 8 27.63 2.64 54.32
C ALA A 8 26.72 1.60 53.66
N SER A 9 25.45 1.58 54.07
CA SER A 9 24.38 0.91 53.33
C SER A 9 24.20 1.63 51.98
N PRO A 10 24.02 0.92 50.86
CA PRO A 10 23.72 1.56 49.59
C PRO A 10 22.38 2.29 49.71
N SER A 11 22.37 3.55 49.30
CA SER A 11 21.18 4.40 49.23
C SER A 11 20.19 3.83 48.20
N PRO A 12 18.87 3.80 48.49
CA PRO A 12 17.84 3.26 47.60
C PRO A 12 17.48 4.22 46.45
N GLN A 13 18.45 4.96 45.90
CA GLN A 13 18.23 6.00 44.89
C GLN A 13 18.90 5.70 43.53
N GLU A 14 19.51 4.52 43.36
CA GLU A 14 20.15 4.16 42.07
C GLU A 14 19.24 3.35 41.13
N GLU A 15 18.02 2.98 41.53
CA GLU A 15 17.09 2.18 40.69
C GLU A 15 16.04 3.01 39.93
N SER A 16 15.92 4.33 40.14
CA SER A 16 14.83 5.14 39.56
C SER A 16 15.17 5.88 38.26
N ASP A 17 16.37 5.71 37.73
CA ASP A 17 16.83 6.37 36.49
C ASP A 17 16.95 5.37 35.31
N GLN A 18 16.11 4.34 35.25
CA GLN A 18 15.81 3.75 33.94
C GLN A 18 15.08 4.83 33.16
N THR A 19 15.74 5.41 32.16
CA THR A 19 15.09 6.40 31.32
C THR A 19 13.94 5.70 30.59
N ASP A 20 12.83 6.39 30.34
CA ASP A 20 11.70 5.84 29.57
C ASP A 20 12.18 5.22 28.23
N ASP A 21 13.26 5.77 27.67
CA ASP A 21 13.98 5.27 26.49
C ASP A 21 14.61 3.87 26.70
N ASP A 22 15.16 3.58 27.88
CA ASP A 22 15.73 2.27 28.23
C ASP A 22 14.64 1.21 28.34
N VAL A 23 13.51 1.57 28.95
CA VAL A 23 12.33 0.71 29.09
C VAL A 23 11.74 0.39 27.71
N GLU A 24 11.59 1.42 26.86
CA GLU A 24 11.13 1.23 25.48
C GLU A 24 12.08 0.35 24.68
N TRP A 25 13.39 0.59 24.80
CA TRP A 25 14.40 -0.22 24.11
C TRP A 25 14.37 -1.68 24.55
N GLU A 26 14.25 -1.96 25.86
CA GLU A 26 14.13 -3.32 26.38
C GLU A 26 12.85 -4.01 25.88
N LEU A 27 11.71 -3.30 25.84
CA LEU A 27 10.47 -3.84 25.28
C LEU A 27 10.61 -4.18 23.80
N GLN A 28 11.16 -3.25 23.01
CA GLN A 28 11.37 -3.44 21.57
C GLN A 28 12.32 -4.60 21.29
N ASN A 29 13.38 -4.76 22.09
CA ASN A 29 14.30 -5.90 21.98
C ASN A 29 13.63 -7.25 22.29
N ASN A 30 12.53 -7.24 23.04
CA ASN A 30 11.67 -8.41 23.27
C ASN A 30 10.48 -8.50 22.29
N GLY A 31 10.43 -7.61 21.29
CA GLY A 31 9.37 -7.55 20.28
C GLY A 31 8.03 -7.02 20.81
N LEU A 32 8.05 -6.27 21.90
CA LEU A 32 6.91 -5.57 22.49
C LEU A 32 7.00 -4.07 22.20
N TYR A 33 5.84 -3.42 22.06
CA TYR A 33 5.76 -2.02 21.66
C TYR A 33 4.86 -1.23 22.60
N ILE A 34 5.28 -0.02 22.96
CA ILE A 34 4.49 0.87 23.83
C ILE A 34 3.37 1.50 23.00
N GLY A 35 2.14 1.44 23.52
CA GLY A 35 1.01 2.17 22.98
C GLY A 35 -0.31 1.44 23.04
N SER A 36 -1.37 2.18 22.74
CA SER A 36 -2.71 1.61 22.58
C SER A 36 -2.98 1.31 21.10
N TYR A 37 -3.17 0.03 20.77
CA TYR A 37 -3.59 -0.39 19.42
C TYR A 37 -4.84 0.37 18.93
N SER A 38 -5.82 0.58 19.82
CA SER A 38 -7.05 1.33 19.50
C SER A 38 -6.77 2.77 19.08
N ARG A 39 -5.83 3.45 19.75
CA ARG A 39 -5.40 4.81 19.41
C ARG A 39 -4.71 4.86 18.06
N ILE A 40 -3.82 3.91 17.77
CA ILE A 40 -3.10 3.84 16.49
C ILE A 40 -4.08 3.52 15.35
N LEU A 41 -5.03 2.62 15.57
CA LEU A 41 -6.08 2.29 14.61
C LEU A 41 -6.98 3.49 14.31
N LEU A 42 -7.37 4.23 15.35
CA LEU A 42 -8.16 5.46 15.21
C LEU A 42 -7.38 6.50 14.41
N LEU A 43 -6.08 6.69 14.69
CA LEU A 43 -5.26 7.63 13.93
C LEU A 43 -5.15 7.20 12.46
N ASN A 44 -4.96 5.91 12.19
CA ASN A 44 -4.89 5.37 10.83
C ASN A 44 -6.23 5.41 10.07
N SER A 45 -7.37 5.55 10.76
CA SER A 45 -8.67 5.81 10.10
C SER A 45 -8.69 7.11 9.29
N PHE A 46 -7.76 8.03 9.56
CA PHE A 46 -7.59 9.24 8.76
C PHE A 46 -7.10 8.95 7.34
N VAL A 47 -6.32 7.89 7.11
CA VAL A 47 -5.76 7.53 5.80
C VAL A 47 -6.84 7.27 4.75
N PRO A 48 -7.83 6.37 4.96
CA PRO A 48 -8.89 6.14 3.98
C PRO A 48 -9.78 7.38 3.78
N ILE A 49 -10.04 8.16 4.84
CA ILE A 49 -10.82 9.40 4.73
C ILE A 49 -10.09 10.41 3.84
N PHE A 50 -8.80 10.62 4.09
CA PHE A 50 -7.98 11.51 3.28
C PHE A 50 -7.92 11.06 1.82
N ALA A 51 -7.66 9.77 1.58
CA ALA A 51 -7.63 9.21 0.23
C ALA A 51 -8.98 9.38 -0.49
N PHE A 52 -10.10 9.15 0.21
CA PHE A 52 -11.44 9.36 -0.32
C PHE A 52 -11.68 10.83 -0.69
N VAL A 53 -11.31 11.77 0.18
CA VAL A 53 -11.44 13.21 -0.09
C VAL A 53 -10.62 13.60 -1.33
N VAL A 54 -9.36 13.18 -1.42
CA VAL A 54 -8.51 13.44 -2.59
C VAL A 54 -9.12 12.85 -3.86
N PHE A 55 -9.61 11.60 -3.79
CA PHE A 55 -10.28 10.94 -4.90
C PHE A 55 -11.53 11.69 -5.34
N THR A 56 -12.41 12.10 -4.41
CA THR A 56 -13.62 12.88 -4.73
C THR A 56 -13.27 14.21 -5.37
N VAL A 57 -12.27 14.94 -4.84
CA VAL A 57 -11.82 16.21 -5.44
C VAL A 57 -11.35 15.99 -6.87
N LEU A 58 -10.54 14.97 -7.13
CA LEU A 58 -10.03 14.67 -8.47
C LEU A 58 -11.11 14.11 -9.41
N ALA A 59 -12.09 13.37 -8.91
CA ALA A 59 -13.21 12.87 -9.70
C ALA A 59 -14.10 14.01 -10.19
N LEU A 60 -14.30 15.04 -9.36
CA LEU A 60 -15.09 16.23 -9.71
C LEU A 60 -14.30 17.25 -10.53
N LEU A 61 -12.96 17.23 -10.45
CA LEU A 61 -12.10 18.24 -11.06
C LEU A 61 -12.37 18.45 -12.57
N PRO A 62 -12.53 17.41 -13.41
CA PRO A 62 -12.81 17.63 -14.83
C PRO A 62 -14.12 18.36 -15.10
N ASP A 63 -15.15 18.09 -14.31
CA ASP A 63 -16.46 18.71 -14.49
C ASP A 63 -16.46 20.19 -14.05
N LEU A 64 -15.67 20.54 -13.04
CA LEU A 64 -15.55 21.93 -12.58
C LEU A 64 -14.60 22.76 -13.45
N ALA A 65 -13.46 22.20 -13.85
CA ALA A 65 -12.40 22.95 -14.52
C ALA A 65 -12.53 22.95 -16.05
N TRP A 66 -13.04 21.86 -16.64
CA TRP A 66 -13.16 21.69 -18.09
C TRP A 66 -14.58 21.17 -18.47
N PRO A 67 -15.61 22.01 -18.30
CA PRO A 67 -16.97 21.62 -18.66
C PRO A 67 -17.10 21.39 -20.17
N ILE A 68 -17.64 20.23 -20.55
CA ILE A 68 -17.93 19.87 -21.95
C ILE A 68 -19.44 20.04 -22.15
N ALA A 69 -19.83 20.81 -23.18
CA ALA A 69 -21.21 21.23 -23.41
C ALA A 69 -22.13 20.08 -23.83
N ASP A 70 -21.63 19.15 -24.64
CA ASP A 70 -22.38 18.00 -25.15
C ASP A 70 -21.48 16.75 -25.10
N LEU A 71 -21.79 15.79 -24.24
CA LEU A 71 -21.14 14.47 -24.27
C LEU A 71 -21.95 13.57 -25.22
N PRO A 72 -21.48 13.27 -26.44
CA PRO A 72 -22.19 12.35 -27.30
C PRO A 72 -22.30 10.99 -26.58
N SER A 73 -23.52 10.44 -26.53
CA SER A 73 -23.79 9.15 -25.88
C SER A 73 -23.23 8.01 -26.73
N SER A 74 -21.91 7.83 -26.75
CA SER A 74 -21.24 6.71 -27.42
C SER A 74 -21.47 5.39 -26.67
N TYR A 75 -21.92 5.45 -25.41
CA TYR A 75 -22.19 4.30 -24.58
C TYR A 75 -23.65 3.81 -24.68
N PRO A 76 -23.88 2.49 -24.63
CA PRO A 76 -25.23 1.95 -24.51
C PRO A 76 -25.84 2.35 -23.16
N SER A 77 -27.17 2.50 -23.13
CA SER A 77 -27.90 2.86 -21.90
C SER A 77 -27.71 1.89 -20.74
N SER A 78 -27.36 0.63 -21.02
CA SER A 78 -27.06 -0.40 -20.03
C SER A 78 -25.70 -0.22 -19.35
N PHE A 79 -24.78 0.55 -19.94
CA PHE A 79 -23.42 0.70 -19.41
C PHE A 79 -22.92 2.15 -19.58
N PRO A 80 -23.49 3.10 -18.80
CA PRO A 80 -23.19 4.51 -18.91
C PRO A 80 -21.78 4.84 -18.41
N PHE A 81 -21.21 5.92 -18.96
CA PHE A 81 -20.01 6.56 -18.45
C PHE A 81 -20.19 6.98 -16.97
N PRO A 82 -19.18 6.80 -16.08
CA PRO A 82 -17.82 6.29 -16.30
C PRO A 82 -17.62 4.80 -15.89
N LEU A 83 -18.68 3.98 -15.91
CA LEU A 83 -18.60 2.58 -15.45
C LEU A 83 -17.60 1.71 -16.26
N PRO A 84 -17.54 1.77 -17.61
CA PRO A 84 -16.56 1.01 -18.38
C PRO A 84 -15.11 1.28 -17.98
N GLU A 85 -14.79 2.55 -17.78
CA GLU A 85 -13.45 3.01 -17.45
C GLU A 85 -13.01 2.46 -16.09
N ILE A 86 -13.88 2.56 -15.09
CA ILE A 86 -13.60 2.06 -13.74
C ILE A 86 -13.46 0.54 -13.74
N LEU A 87 -14.32 -0.17 -14.47
CA LEU A 87 -14.30 -1.64 -14.56
C LEU A 87 -12.99 -2.14 -15.21
N ILE A 88 -12.59 -1.54 -16.32
CA ILE A 88 -11.36 -1.91 -17.04
C ILE A 88 -10.13 -1.54 -16.21
N SER A 89 -10.09 -0.34 -15.63
CA SER A 89 -9.00 0.09 -14.74
C SER A 89 -8.82 -0.89 -13.58
N THR A 90 -9.93 -1.22 -12.90
CA THR A 90 -9.95 -2.16 -11.77
C THR A 90 -9.52 -3.57 -12.17
N SER A 91 -10.02 -4.05 -13.32
CA SER A 91 -9.70 -5.39 -13.82
C SER A 91 -8.22 -5.52 -14.19
N PHE A 92 -7.65 -4.50 -14.85
CA PHE A 92 -6.24 -4.50 -15.23
C PHE A 92 -5.30 -4.26 -14.07
N PHE A 93 -5.69 -3.43 -13.10
CA PHE A 93 -5.00 -3.34 -11.83
C PHE A 93 -4.98 -4.70 -11.11
N SER A 94 -6.14 -5.36 -11.01
CA SER A 94 -6.25 -6.65 -10.33
C SER A 94 -5.39 -7.72 -11.01
N LEU A 95 -5.41 -7.76 -12.35
CA LEU A 95 -4.54 -8.65 -13.13
C LEU A 95 -3.06 -8.37 -12.87
N ALA A 96 -2.65 -7.09 -12.93
CA ALA A 96 -1.27 -6.69 -12.66
C ALA A 96 -0.86 -7.05 -11.22
N HIS A 97 -1.74 -6.83 -10.25
CA HIS A 97 -1.53 -7.12 -8.84
C HIS A 97 -1.35 -8.63 -8.60
N LEU A 98 -2.23 -9.47 -9.16
CA LEU A 98 -2.13 -10.94 -9.06
C LEU A 98 -0.86 -11.48 -9.73
N LEU A 99 -0.35 -10.82 -10.77
CA LEU A 99 0.89 -11.19 -11.44
C LEU A 99 2.15 -10.90 -10.62
N ARG A 100 2.09 -10.07 -9.56
CA ARG A 100 3.29 -9.70 -8.78
C ARG A 100 4.03 -10.91 -8.22
N VAL A 101 3.31 -11.82 -7.57
CA VAL A 101 3.91 -13.01 -6.94
C VAL A 101 4.46 -13.99 -8.00
N PRO A 102 3.71 -14.41 -9.03
CA PRO A 102 4.25 -15.24 -10.10
C PRO A 102 5.48 -14.64 -10.80
N LEU A 103 5.49 -13.33 -11.04
CA LEU A 103 6.63 -12.65 -11.67
C LEU A 103 7.87 -12.70 -10.79
N PHE A 104 7.71 -12.47 -9.48
CA PHE A 104 8.82 -12.60 -8.53
C PHE A 104 9.32 -14.05 -8.43
N SER A 105 8.41 -15.04 -8.35
CA SER A 105 8.78 -16.45 -8.32
C SER A 105 9.58 -16.84 -9.57
N LEU A 106 9.12 -16.44 -10.76
CA LEU A 106 9.85 -16.68 -12.01
C LEU A 106 11.22 -15.99 -12.02
N ALA A 107 11.30 -14.72 -11.59
CA ALA A 107 12.58 -14.01 -11.52
C ALA A 107 13.56 -14.69 -10.55
N SER A 108 13.07 -15.18 -9.40
CA SER A 108 13.88 -15.86 -8.38
C SER A 108 14.42 -17.22 -8.83
N LEU A 109 13.78 -17.86 -9.82
CA LEU A 109 14.29 -19.09 -10.42
C LEU A 109 15.51 -18.84 -11.32
N LEU A 110 15.60 -17.65 -11.93
CA LEU A 110 16.63 -17.31 -12.93
C LEU A 110 17.78 -16.48 -12.33
N LEU A 111 17.52 -15.70 -11.29
CA LEU A 111 18.41 -14.67 -10.78
C LEU A 111 18.61 -14.83 -9.27
N SER A 112 19.72 -14.29 -8.77
CA SER A 112 19.92 -14.14 -7.31
C SER A 112 18.83 -13.25 -6.69
N PRO A 113 18.51 -13.38 -5.39
CA PRO A 113 17.39 -12.69 -4.74
C PRO A 113 17.34 -11.17 -4.95
N GLU A 114 18.48 -10.49 -4.84
CA GLU A 114 18.55 -9.02 -5.01
C GLU A 114 18.18 -8.59 -6.44
N HIS A 115 18.78 -9.26 -7.44
CA HIS A 115 18.52 -9.00 -8.85
C HIS A 115 17.11 -9.47 -9.26
N ALA A 116 16.60 -10.55 -8.66
CA ALA A 116 15.27 -11.06 -8.91
C ALA A 116 14.18 -10.04 -8.52
N CYS A 117 14.35 -9.36 -7.39
CA CYS A 117 13.42 -8.32 -6.93
C CYS A 117 13.38 -7.12 -7.88
N LEU A 118 14.55 -6.62 -8.32
CA LEU A 118 14.61 -5.51 -9.26
C LEU A 118 14.07 -5.89 -10.64
N ALA A 119 14.41 -7.09 -11.13
CA ALA A 119 13.93 -7.59 -12.42
C ALA A 119 12.41 -7.80 -12.42
N SER A 120 11.86 -8.43 -11.37
CA SER A 120 10.41 -8.63 -11.25
C SER A 120 9.67 -7.30 -11.15
N THR A 121 10.22 -6.32 -10.42
CA THR A 121 9.67 -4.96 -10.32
C THR A 121 9.64 -4.27 -11.68
N PHE A 122 10.74 -4.34 -12.44
CA PHE A 122 10.80 -3.76 -13.79
C PHE A 122 9.79 -4.43 -14.75
N ILE A 123 9.69 -5.76 -14.74
CA ILE A 123 8.73 -6.50 -15.57
C ILE A 123 7.29 -6.16 -15.16
N HIS A 124 7.01 -6.07 -13.86
CA HIS A 124 5.70 -5.67 -13.35
C HIS A 124 5.31 -4.26 -13.80
N VAL A 125 6.25 -3.31 -13.76
CA VAL A 125 6.04 -1.94 -14.26
C VAL A 125 5.80 -1.94 -15.77
N LEU A 126 6.54 -2.75 -16.54
CA LEU A 126 6.34 -2.90 -17.98
C LEU A 126 4.93 -3.43 -18.30
N ILE A 127 4.50 -4.49 -17.61
CA ILE A 127 3.15 -5.06 -17.74
C ILE A 127 2.09 -4.04 -17.36
N THR A 128 2.27 -3.31 -16.26
CA THR A 128 1.30 -2.30 -15.79
C THR A 128 1.12 -1.18 -16.83
N ASN A 129 2.21 -0.64 -17.38
CA ASN A 129 2.11 0.38 -18.42
C ASN A 129 1.57 -0.19 -19.75
N GLY A 130 1.90 -1.45 -20.08
CA GLY A 130 1.33 -2.15 -21.23
C GLY A 130 -0.18 -2.34 -21.12
N LEU A 131 -0.68 -2.71 -19.94
CA LEU A 131 -2.11 -2.82 -19.65
C LEU A 131 -2.80 -1.46 -19.70
N ARG A 132 -2.16 -0.38 -19.22
CA ARG A 132 -2.68 0.99 -19.38
C ARG A 132 -2.87 1.35 -20.86
N LEU A 133 -1.90 1.04 -21.72
CA LEU A 133 -2.04 1.22 -23.17
C LEU A 133 -3.14 0.34 -23.78
N ALA A 134 -3.22 -0.92 -23.36
CA ALA A 134 -4.26 -1.84 -23.82
C ALA A 134 -5.66 -1.35 -23.43
N ALA A 135 -5.82 -0.72 -22.25
CA ALA A 135 -7.10 -0.16 -21.81
C ALA A 135 -7.57 0.96 -22.73
N LEU A 136 -6.66 1.83 -23.20
CA LEU A 136 -6.98 2.88 -24.16
C LEU A 136 -7.47 2.31 -25.50
N ALA A 137 -6.86 1.22 -25.96
CA ALA A 137 -7.26 0.54 -27.19
C ALA A 137 -8.64 -0.13 -27.04
N ILE A 138 -8.89 -0.81 -25.91
CA ILE A 138 -10.17 -1.48 -25.62
C ILE A 138 -11.31 -0.47 -25.50
N LEU A 139 -11.07 0.66 -24.82
CA LEU A 139 -12.02 1.75 -24.68
C LEU A 139 -12.21 2.55 -25.97
N GLN A 140 -11.45 2.24 -27.03
CA GLN A 140 -11.55 2.91 -28.33
C GLN A 140 -11.43 4.44 -28.23
N VAL A 141 -10.57 4.92 -27.33
CA VAL A 141 -10.46 6.35 -26.97
C VAL A 141 -10.19 7.25 -28.18
N ARG A 142 -9.53 6.72 -29.22
CA ARG A 142 -9.30 7.47 -30.46
C ARG A 142 -10.58 7.71 -31.25
N HIS A 143 -11.53 6.78 -31.23
CA HIS A 143 -12.80 6.90 -31.96
C HIS A 143 -13.75 7.90 -31.30
N THR A 144 -13.59 8.15 -30.01
CA THR A 144 -14.35 9.19 -29.29
C THR A 144 -13.75 10.58 -29.46
N MET A 145 -12.60 10.72 -30.12
CA MET A 145 -11.87 11.98 -30.21
C MET A 145 -12.46 12.89 -31.30
N ASP A 146 -12.84 14.11 -30.94
CA ASP A 146 -13.41 15.10 -31.87
C ASP A 146 -12.30 15.90 -32.59
N TYR A 147 -11.16 16.08 -31.92
CA TYR A 147 -10.04 16.85 -32.43
C TYR A 147 -8.97 15.93 -33.05
N PRO A 148 -8.14 16.41 -33.99
CA PRO A 148 -7.04 15.61 -34.53
C PRO A 148 -5.93 15.33 -33.50
N ILE A 149 -5.76 16.26 -32.55
CA ILE A 149 -4.74 16.27 -31.49
C ILE A 149 -5.47 16.23 -30.14
N PRO A 150 -4.98 15.47 -29.13
CA PRO A 150 -5.61 15.39 -27.82
C PRO A 150 -5.66 16.76 -27.13
N THR A 151 -6.85 17.16 -26.70
CA THR A 151 -7.12 18.40 -25.94
C THR A 151 -8.03 18.13 -24.75
N CYS A 152 -8.02 19.00 -23.74
CA CYS A 152 -8.84 18.88 -22.53
C CYS A 152 -10.35 19.04 -22.78
N GLN A 153 -10.73 19.60 -23.93
CA GLN A 153 -12.12 19.78 -24.34
C GLN A 153 -12.71 18.53 -24.99
N ASP A 154 -11.86 17.55 -25.31
CA ASP A 154 -12.26 16.31 -25.96
C ASP A 154 -12.89 15.34 -24.93
N PRO A 155 -14.00 14.64 -25.26
CA PRO A 155 -14.54 13.60 -24.37
C PRO A 155 -13.50 12.49 -24.05
N ALA A 156 -12.52 12.24 -24.93
CA ALA A 156 -11.40 11.35 -24.67
C ALA A 156 -10.61 11.73 -23.40
N PHE A 157 -10.49 13.02 -23.08
CA PHE A 157 -9.81 13.48 -21.87
C PHE A 157 -10.51 12.95 -20.62
N ARG A 158 -11.86 12.96 -20.60
CA ARG A 158 -12.65 12.46 -19.48
C ARG A 158 -12.55 10.94 -19.34
N THR A 159 -12.60 10.20 -20.45
CA THR A 159 -12.40 8.74 -20.44
C THR A 159 -11.02 8.37 -19.89
N VAL A 160 -9.96 9.04 -20.33
CA VAL A 160 -8.60 8.83 -19.82
C VAL A 160 -8.50 9.20 -18.34
N TRP A 161 -9.14 10.30 -17.93
CA TRP A 161 -9.14 10.75 -16.55
C TRP A 161 -9.74 9.70 -15.61
N TRP A 162 -10.95 9.22 -15.91
CA TRP A 162 -11.62 8.19 -15.12
C TRP A 162 -10.90 6.85 -15.14
N LEU A 163 -10.34 6.47 -16.28
CA LEU A 163 -9.48 5.29 -16.38
C LEU A 163 -8.28 5.40 -15.43
N SER A 164 -7.72 6.60 -15.28
CA SER A 164 -6.51 6.83 -14.49
C SER A 164 -6.73 6.92 -12.97
N LEU A 165 -7.96 7.21 -12.53
CA LEU A 165 -8.32 7.34 -11.11
C LEU A 165 -8.24 6.02 -10.32
N ASN A 166 -8.11 4.87 -11.00
CA ASN A 166 -7.79 3.53 -10.47
C ASN A 166 -8.17 3.29 -8.99
N PHE A 167 -9.47 3.26 -8.72
CA PHE A 167 -10.01 3.08 -7.36
C PHE A 167 -9.48 1.81 -6.65
N ALA A 168 -9.31 0.73 -7.41
CA ALA A 168 -8.87 -0.56 -6.88
C ALA A 168 -7.46 -0.50 -6.28
N GLU A 169 -6.56 0.30 -6.87
CA GLU A 169 -5.21 0.50 -6.34
C GLU A 169 -5.24 1.17 -4.97
N VAL A 170 -6.04 2.22 -4.82
CA VAL A 170 -6.19 2.94 -3.56
C VAL A 170 -6.77 2.02 -2.49
N LEU A 171 -7.82 1.25 -2.83
CA LEU A 171 -8.46 0.32 -1.90
C LEU A 171 -7.51 -0.81 -1.46
N ALA A 172 -6.85 -1.47 -2.40
CA ALA A 172 -5.91 -2.56 -2.10
C ALA A 172 -4.78 -2.06 -1.19
N ALA A 173 -4.30 -0.84 -1.43
CA ALA A 173 -3.22 -0.29 -0.63
C ALA A 173 -3.67 0.15 0.77
N ILE A 174 -4.92 0.60 0.95
CA ILE A 174 -5.53 0.82 2.26
C ILE A 174 -5.64 -0.50 3.03
N VAL A 175 -6.19 -1.55 2.39
CA VAL A 175 -6.32 -2.89 2.99
C VAL A 175 -4.97 -3.41 3.43
N GLN A 176 -3.96 -3.35 2.56
CA GLN A 176 -2.59 -3.75 2.87
C GLN A 176 -2.03 -3.00 4.09
N GLY A 177 -2.33 -1.71 4.24
CA GLY A 177 -1.89 -0.93 5.39
C GLY A 177 -2.53 -1.39 6.71
N TYR A 178 -3.80 -1.79 6.70
CA TYR A 178 -4.47 -2.34 7.87
C TYR A 178 -3.99 -3.75 8.21
N GLU A 179 -3.72 -4.59 7.21
CA GLU A 179 -3.12 -5.92 7.41
C GLU A 179 -1.74 -5.80 8.08
N GLN A 180 -0.92 -4.86 7.61
CA GLN A 180 0.37 -4.55 8.21
C GLN A 180 0.25 -4.10 9.68
N LEU A 181 -0.76 -3.28 9.99
CA LEU A 181 -0.98 -2.81 11.35
C LEU A 181 -1.53 -3.93 12.27
N ALA A 182 -2.33 -4.84 11.74
CA ALA A 182 -2.91 -5.96 12.48
C ALA A 182 -1.84 -6.90 13.07
N LEU A 183 -0.66 -6.97 12.44
CA LEU A 183 0.50 -7.74 12.95
C LEU A 183 0.97 -7.27 14.33
N TYR A 184 0.63 -6.05 14.73
CA TYR A 184 1.04 -5.45 16.01
C TYR A 184 -0.02 -5.57 17.11
N ARG A 185 -1.19 -6.16 16.81
CA ARG A 185 -2.33 -6.19 17.74
C ARG A 185 -1.99 -6.81 19.10
N ASP A 186 -1.25 -7.91 19.10
CA ASP A 186 -1.02 -8.74 20.30
C ASP A 186 0.28 -8.39 21.05
N VAL A 187 1.05 -7.43 20.53
CA VAL A 187 2.38 -7.05 21.04
C VAL A 187 2.43 -5.63 21.59
N MET A 188 1.28 -4.96 21.63
CA MET A 188 1.13 -3.61 22.16
C MET A 188 0.91 -3.63 23.68
N VAL A 189 1.76 -2.90 24.39
CA VAL A 189 1.72 -2.73 25.86
C VAL A 189 1.09 -1.37 26.17
N PRO A 190 0.02 -1.33 26.98
CA PRO A 190 -0.60 -0.06 27.38
C PRO A 190 0.38 0.87 28.13
N GLU A 191 0.33 2.17 27.79
CA GLU A 191 1.12 3.22 28.43
C GLU A 191 0.99 3.16 29.96
N GLY A 192 2.11 3.15 30.68
CA GLY A 192 2.16 3.14 32.14
C GLY A 192 2.09 1.76 32.83
N ARG A 193 2.05 0.65 32.08
CA ARG A 193 2.23 -0.72 32.61
C ARG A 193 3.52 -1.41 32.11
N GLU A 194 4.42 -0.64 31.53
CA GLU A 194 5.62 -1.11 30.84
C GLU A 194 6.57 -1.87 31.77
N SER A 195 6.87 -1.29 32.93
CA SER A 195 7.73 -1.89 33.95
C SER A 195 7.15 -3.20 34.51
N GLU A 196 5.84 -3.26 34.73
CA GLU A 196 5.15 -4.49 35.18
C GLU A 196 5.27 -5.61 34.15
N PHE A 197 5.13 -5.30 32.86
CA PHE A 197 5.30 -6.27 31.78
C PHE A 197 6.74 -6.74 31.64
N LEU A 198 7.72 -5.83 31.75
CA LEU A 198 9.14 -6.19 31.73
C LEU A 198 9.53 -7.04 32.94
N GLU A 199 9.03 -6.75 34.13
CA GLU A 199 9.27 -7.55 35.33
C GLU A 199 8.70 -8.96 35.17
N ARG A 200 7.50 -9.11 34.61
CA ARG A 200 6.89 -10.41 34.29
C ARG A 200 7.68 -11.19 33.23
N LEU A 201 8.28 -10.48 32.27
CA LEU A 201 9.09 -11.07 31.23
C LEU A 201 10.45 -11.53 31.79
N LYS A 202 11.10 -10.70 32.62
CA LYS A 202 12.36 -11.02 33.32
C LYS A 202 12.21 -12.14 34.35
N SER A 203 11.06 -12.24 35.02
CA SER A 203 10.77 -13.31 35.98
C SER A 203 10.45 -14.65 35.32
N GLY A 204 10.35 -14.70 33.99
CA GLY A 204 10.01 -15.91 33.24
C GLY A 204 8.57 -16.39 33.48
N SER A 205 7.69 -15.53 34.01
CA SER A 205 6.30 -15.88 34.35
C SER A 205 5.32 -15.73 33.17
N LEU A 206 5.81 -15.61 31.94
CA LEU A 206 4.97 -15.74 30.74
C LEU A 206 4.70 -17.21 30.45
N ASP A 207 4.04 -17.88 31.40
CA ASP A 207 3.07 -18.90 31.01
C ASP A 207 1.96 -18.18 30.23
N GLU A 208 1.45 -18.85 29.20
CA GLU A 208 0.53 -18.35 28.17
C GLU A 208 -0.37 -17.16 28.59
N PRO A 209 -0.54 -16.12 27.73
CA PRO A 209 -1.63 -15.19 27.92
C PRO A 209 -2.95 -15.95 27.80
N GLU A 210 -3.58 -16.23 28.94
CA GLU A 210 -4.98 -16.62 29.01
C GLU A 210 -5.78 -15.50 28.32
N PRO A 211 -6.55 -15.78 27.25
CA PRO A 211 -7.34 -14.77 26.60
C PRO A 211 -8.47 -14.37 27.54
N THR A 212 -8.31 -13.26 28.24
CA THR A 212 -9.42 -12.58 28.92
C THR A 212 -10.30 -11.90 27.87
N LEU A 213 -11.06 -12.71 27.14
CA LEU A 213 -12.27 -12.31 26.45
C LEU A 213 -13.44 -12.94 27.20
N GLU A 214 -13.79 -12.35 28.35
CA GLU A 214 -15.15 -12.48 28.87
C GLU A 214 -16.11 -11.87 27.84
N ASN A 215 -16.71 -12.74 27.03
CA ASN A 215 -17.84 -12.42 26.18
C ASN A 215 -19.12 -12.67 27.02
N PRO A 216 -19.87 -11.64 27.47
CA PRO A 216 -20.98 -11.83 28.41
C PRO A 216 -22.25 -12.44 27.80
N TYR A 217 -22.23 -12.89 26.54
CA TYR A 217 -23.41 -13.37 25.84
C TYR A 217 -23.18 -14.72 25.15
N SER A 218 -23.27 -15.80 25.93
CA SER A 218 -23.63 -17.14 25.43
C SER A 218 -24.54 -17.83 26.46
N PRO A 219 -25.79 -18.18 26.12
CA PRO A 219 -26.71 -18.80 27.05
C PRO A 219 -26.32 -20.26 27.33
N GLN A 220 -26.37 -20.62 28.62
CA GLN A 220 -26.26 -21.97 29.15
C GLN A 220 -27.25 -22.95 28.49
N GLN A 221 -26.74 -24.04 27.94
CA GLN A 221 -27.38 -25.36 27.88
C GLN A 221 -26.24 -26.35 28.20
N GLY A 222 -26.29 -27.14 29.26
CA GLY A 222 -27.30 -28.16 29.51
C GLY A 222 -26.58 -29.51 29.38
N HIS A 223 -26.15 -30.04 30.52
CA HIS A 223 -25.39 -31.27 30.75
C HIS A 223 -26.09 -32.53 30.20
N GLU A 224 -25.38 -33.45 29.54
CA GLU A 224 -25.56 -34.91 29.66
C GLU A 224 -24.43 -35.74 28.97
N THR A 225 -23.65 -36.42 29.82
CA THR A 225 -22.90 -37.70 29.74
C THR A 225 -22.89 -38.53 28.44
N PHE A 226 -21.70 -38.97 27.95
CA PHE A 226 -21.18 -40.35 28.09
C PHE A 226 -19.76 -40.51 27.49
N GLU A 227 -19.00 -41.40 28.10
CA GLU A 227 -17.58 -41.72 27.89
C GLU A 227 -17.30 -42.38 26.53
N ASP A 228 -16.53 -41.73 25.63
CA ASP A 228 -15.76 -42.41 24.55
C ASP A 228 -14.76 -41.49 23.78
N GLU A 229 -14.02 -40.58 24.46
CA GLU A 229 -13.23 -39.54 23.75
C GLU A 229 -11.81 -39.25 24.29
N LEU A 230 -11.16 -40.20 24.97
CA LEU A 230 -9.87 -39.93 25.62
C LEU A 230 -8.61 -40.10 24.73
N GLU A 231 -8.65 -40.85 23.62
CA GLU A 231 -7.47 -40.99 22.72
C GLU A 231 -7.52 -40.08 21.47
N GLY A 232 -8.70 -39.60 21.07
CA GLY A 232 -8.86 -38.67 19.94
C GLY A 232 -8.82 -37.18 20.33
N GLY A 233 -9.03 -36.87 21.61
CA GLY A 233 -9.00 -35.50 22.14
C GLY A 233 -7.58 -34.96 22.31
N GLU A 234 -6.65 -35.82 22.74
CA GLU A 234 -5.26 -35.41 23.00
C GLU A 234 -4.53 -35.05 21.70
N THR A 235 -4.70 -35.85 20.64
CA THR A 235 -4.13 -35.58 19.30
C THR A 235 -4.70 -34.31 18.66
N ARG A 236 -6.02 -34.07 18.74
CA ARG A 236 -6.63 -32.81 18.30
C ARG A 236 -6.20 -31.60 19.13
N SER A 237 -5.96 -31.79 20.43
CA SER A 237 -5.45 -30.73 21.31
C SER A 237 -3.99 -30.38 21.03
N VAL A 238 -3.18 -31.37 20.63
CA VAL A 238 -1.78 -31.18 20.23
C VAL A 238 -1.72 -30.52 18.85
N GLU A 239 -2.53 -30.97 17.90
CA GLU A 239 -2.62 -30.38 16.55
C GLU A 239 -3.02 -28.90 16.62
N SER A 240 -4.09 -28.57 17.37
CA SER A 240 -4.50 -27.18 17.55
C SER A 240 -3.46 -26.30 18.27
N ARG A 241 -2.68 -26.88 19.21
CA ARG A 241 -1.55 -26.17 19.84
C ARG A 241 -0.43 -25.91 18.84
N ILE A 242 -0.11 -26.88 17.97
CA ILE A 242 0.89 -26.74 16.91
C ILE A 242 0.43 -25.68 15.91
N ASP A 243 -0.82 -25.73 15.46
CA ASP A 243 -1.39 -24.77 14.52
C ASP A 243 -1.34 -23.34 15.09
N ARG A 244 -1.75 -23.17 16.35
CA ARG A 244 -1.67 -21.87 17.03
C ARG A 244 -0.22 -21.41 17.22
N GLY A 245 0.71 -22.33 17.48
CA GLY A 245 2.14 -22.04 17.56
C GLY A 245 2.70 -21.59 16.20
N LEU A 246 2.31 -22.27 15.13
CA LEU A 246 2.70 -21.97 13.76
C LEU A 246 2.13 -20.62 13.31
N GLU A 247 0.88 -20.32 13.63
CA GLU A 247 0.25 -19.02 13.36
C GLU A 247 0.98 -17.89 14.08
N LYS A 248 1.31 -18.07 15.36
CA LYS A 248 2.12 -17.10 16.12
C LYS A 248 3.49 -16.88 15.49
N LEU A 249 4.18 -17.96 15.10
CA LEU A 249 5.48 -17.87 14.43
C LEU A 249 5.37 -17.17 13.07
N LEU A 250 4.28 -17.40 12.34
CA LEU A 250 4.01 -16.72 11.08
C LEU A 250 3.83 -15.23 11.30
N VAL A 251 3.03 -14.81 12.29
CA VAL A 251 2.83 -13.39 12.61
C VAL A 251 4.15 -12.71 13.01
N ILE A 252 4.95 -13.36 13.85
CA ILE A 252 6.28 -12.86 14.25
C ILE A 252 7.17 -12.70 13.01
N LYS A 253 7.23 -13.71 12.14
CA LYS A 253 8.02 -13.68 10.93
C LYS A 253 7.55 -12.59 9.95
N MET A 254 6.25 -12.47 9.73
CA MET A 254 5.68 -11.45 8.84
C MET A 254 5.97 -10.03 9.36
N ARG A 255 5.95 -9.85 10.68
CA ARG A 255 6.33 -8.57 11.30
C ARG A 255 7.81 -8.29 11.10
N ASP A 256 8.68 -9.26 11.38
CA ASP A 256 10.14 -9.13 11.21
C ASP A 256 10.51 -8.78 9.76
N GLU A 257 9.94 -9.50 8.79
CA GLU A 257 10.10 -9.19 7.36
C GLU A 257 9.60 -7.78 7.00
N LEU A 258 8.52 -7.32 7.62
CA LEU A 258 7.98 -5.99 7.38
C LEU A 258 8.90 -4.88 7.92
N GLU A 259 9.46 -5.11 9.11
CA GLU A 259 10.39 -4.21 9.78
C GLU A 259 11.71 -4.12 9.02
N ASP A 260 12.19 -5.24 8.50
CA ASP A 260 13.35 -5.30 7.59
C ASP A 260 13.11 -4.48 6.31
N VAL A 261 11.91 -4.54 5.74
CA VAL A 261 11.56 -3.82 4.50
C VAL A 261 11.48 -2.31 4.71
N TYR A 262 10.87 -1.85 5.80
CA TYR A 262 10.75 -0.42 6.09
C TYR A 262 11.99 0.16 6.79
N GLY A 263 12.81 -0.68 7.41
CA GLY A 263 13.89 -0.31 8.31
C GLY A 263 13.43 0.20 9.68
N VAL A 264 12.11 0.22 9.93
CA VAL A 264 11.48 0.69 11.17
C VAL A 264 10.17 -0.08 11.40
N PRO A 265 9.70 -0.22 12.67
CA PRO A 265 8.37 -0.72 12.99
C PRO A 265 7.27 0.03 12.24
N ALA A 266 6.35 -0.70 11.61
CA ALA A 266 5.29 -0.08 10.81
C ALA A 266 4.40 0.87 11.63
N ILE A 267 4.24 0.56 12.92
CA ILE A 267 3.53 1.38 13.91
C ILE A 267 4.18 2.74 14.17
N ASN A 268 5.49 2.86 13.94
CA ASN A 268 6.25 4.10 14.13
C ASN A 268 6.23 4.97 12.87
N ILE A 269 5.73 4.45 11.74
CA ILE A 269 5.54 5.25 10.53
C ILE A 269 4.39 6.23 10.78
N PRO A 270 4.66 7.55 10.76
CA PRO A 270 3.62 8.53 11.00
C PRO A 270 2.52 8.44 9.96
N VAL A 271 1.26 8.56 10.39
CA VAL A 271 0.08 8.45 9.53
C VAL A 271 0.12 9.44 8.35
N PHE A 272 0.76 10.61 8.52
CA PHE A 272 0.93 11.56 7.42
C PHE A 272 1.72 10.96 6.25
N VAL A 273 2.70 10.09 6.50
CA VAL A 273 3.51 9.43 5.45
C VAL A 273 2.62 8.50 4.64
N SER A 274 1.78 7.72 5.31
CA SER A 274 0.79 6.86 4.65
C SER A 274 -0.17 7.69 3.79
N CYS A 275 -0.65 8.84 4.29
CA CYS A 275 -1.46 9.77 3.50
C CYS A 275 -0.71 10.30 2.26
N LEU A 276 0.56 10.69 2.41
CA LEU A 276 1.40 11.13 1.28
C LEU A 276 1.62 10.03 0.25
N GLN A 277 1.79 8.78 0.67
CA GLN A 277 1.91 7.64 -0.24
C GLN A 277 0.62 7.41 -1.03
N ARG A 278 -0.57 7.55 -0.40
CA ARG A 278 -1.85 7.48 -1.12
C ARG A 278 -2.03 8.62 -2.10
N PHE A 279 -1.71 9.85 -1.67
CA PHE A 279 -1.72 11.02 -2.55
C PHE A 279 -0.81 10.81 -3.76
N ASN A 280 0.43 10.36 -3.53
CA ASN A 280 1.39 10.09 -4.59
C ASN A 280 0.87 9.04 -5.58
N SER A 281 0.39 7.89 -5.12
CA SER A 281 -0.11 6.81 -6.00
C SER A 281 -1.22 7.32 -6.94
N ILE A 282 -2.16 8.11 -6.42
CA ILE A 282 -3.25 8.69 -7.22
C ILE A 282 -2.69 9.67 -8.27
N PHE A 283 -1.90 10.67 -7.84
CA PHE A 283 -1.37 11.69 -8.74
C PHE A 283 -0.42 11.12 -9.80
N LEU A 284 0.43 10.19 -9.41
CA LEU A 284 1.34 9.50 -10.32
C LEU A 284 0.56 8.64 -11.33
N SER A 285 -0.47 7.91 -10.89
CA SER A 285 -1.33 7.13 -11.80
C SER A 285 -1.99 8.02 -12.86
N ILE A 286 -2.57 9.15 -12.43
CA ILE A 286 -3.18 10.13 -13.34
C ILE A 286 -2.14 10.70 -14.30
N GLY A 287 -1.04 11.23 -13.78
CA GLY A 287 0.00 11.85 -14.58
C GLY A 287 0.61 10.91 -15.63
N LEU A 288 1.00 9.70 -15.23
CA LEU A 288 1.57 8.72 -16.16
C LEU A 288 0.56 8.29 -17.22
N THR A 289 -0.70 8.08 -16.83
CA THR A 289 -1.76 7.69 -17.77
C THR A 289 -2.04 8.80 -18.78
N LEU A 290 -2.13 10.07 -18.34
CA LEU A 290 -2.32 11.23 -19.22
C LEU A 290 -1.18 11.42 -20.22
N LEU A 291 0.07 11.29 -19.77
CA LEU A 291 1.23 11.39 -20.66
C LEU A 291 1.24 10.27 -21.69
N LEU A 292 1.02 9.03 -21.24
CA LEU A 292 1.05 7.85 -22.08
C LEU A 292 -0.10 7.84 -23.09
N SER A 293 -1.31 8.25 -22.67
CA SER A 293 -2.47 8.36 -23.55
C SER A 293 -2.30 9.46 -24.59
N ALA A 294 -1.78 10.63 -24.21
CA ALA A 294 -1.57 11.70 -25.19
C ALA A 294 -0.52 11.30 -26.24
N ALA A 295 0.55 10.62 -25.81
CA ALA A 295 1.56 10.11 -26.72
C ALA A 295 1.02 9.01 -27.64
N TYR A 296 0.17 8.11 -27.12
CA TYR A 296 -0.51 7.07 -27.89
C TYR A 296 -1.48 7.66 -28.93
N LEU A 297 -2.33 8.61 -28.54
CA LEU A 297 -3.33 9.22 -29.43
C LEU A 297 -2.72 10.09 -30.53
N ARG A 298 -1.49 10.58 -30.36
CA ARG A 298 -0.70 11.28 -31.40
C ARG A 298 0.06 10.33 -32.34
N SER A 299 0.12 9.05 -32.00
CA SER A 299 0.79 8.02 -32.78
C SER A 299 -0.17 7.36 -33.78
N PRO A 300 0.29 7.05 -35.01
CA PRO A 300 -0.48 6.25 -35.97
C PRO A 300 -0.94 4.88 -35.43
N LEU A 301 -0.34 4.37 -34.35
CA LEU A 301 -0.76 3.14 -33.67
C LEU A 301 -2.20 3.18 -33.12
N SER A 302 -2.76 4.37 -32.94
CA SER A 302 -4.13 4.55 -32.44
C SER A 302 -5.19 4.50 -33.55
N ILE A 303 -4.80 4.52 -34.82
CA ILE A 303 -5.71 4.63 -35.97
C ILE A 303 -5.61 3.36 -36.84
N PRO A 304 -6.73 2.83 -37.37
CA PRO A 304 -6.68 1.77 -38.38
C PRO A 304 -5.94 2.25 -39.64
N LEU A 305 -5.19 1.34 -40.28
CA LEU A 305 -4.28 1.62 -41.41
C LEU A 305 -4.89 2.38 -42.60
N SER A 306 -6.22 2.44 -42.69
CA SER A 306 -6.96 3.09 -43.78
C SER A 306 -7.07 4.61 -43.65
N ASP A 307 -6.92 5.18 -42.44
CA ASP A 307 -7.21 6.60 -42.16
C ASP A 307 -5.97 7.40 -41.71
N VAL A 308 -4.78 7.00 -42.15
CA VAL A 308 -3.52 7.67 -41.74
C VAL A 308 -3.47 9.09 -42.30
N SER A 309 -3.63 10.07 -41.42
CA SER A 309 -3.43 11.50 -41.74
C SER A 309 -1.95 11.87 -41.59
N ASP A 310 -1.46 12.74 -42.48
CA ASP A 310 -0.07 13.25 -42.50
C ASP A 310 0.36 14.00 -41.21
N GLN A 311 -0.59 14.30 -40.31
CA GLN A 311 -0.33 15.03 -39.06
C GLN A 311 0.13 14.14 -37.89
N LEU A 312 0.10 12.81 -38.03
CA LEU A 312 0.52 11.89 -36.96
C LEU A 312 2.01 11.55 -37.03
N SER A 313 2.64 11.43 -35.86
CA SER A 313 4.06 11.08 -35.75
C SER A 313 4.26 10.03 -34.66
N HIS A 314 5.13 9.05 -34.92
CA HIS A 314 5.53 8.08 -33.90
C HIS A 314 6.49 8.69 -32.85
N ILE A 315 7.09 9.85 -33.12
CA ILE A 315 8.15 10.45 -32.29
C ILE A 315 7.68 10.69 -30.84
N PRO A 316 6.51 11.30 -30.57
CA PRO A 316 6.04 11.51 -29.21
C PRO A 316 5.88 10.19 -28.44
N PHE A 317 5.40 9.13 -29.10
CA PHE A 317 5.21 7.82 -28.46
C PHE A 317 6.53 7.12 -28.17
N ILE A 318 7.48 7.14 -29.11
CA ILE A 318 8.80 6.52 -28.98
C ILE A 318 9.61 7.19 -27.87
N ILE A 319 9.43 8.49 -27.62
CA ILE A 319 10.14 9.22 -26.56
C ILE A 319 9.42 9.10 -25.22
N THR A 320 8.09 9.30 -25.19
CA THR A 320 7.34 9.39 -23.94
C THR A 320 7.22 8.03 -23.26
N THR A 321 7.02 6.94 -24.02
CA THR A 321 6.86 5.59 -23.45
C THR A 321 8.08 5.13 -22.64
N PRO A 322 9.33 5.16 -23.17
CA PRO A 322 10.49 4.78 -22.37
C PRO A 322 10.76 5.75 -21.22
N LEU A 323 10.44 7.05 -21.37
CA LEU A 323 10.58 8.02 -20.28
C LEU A 323 9.62 7.71 -19.13
N VAL A 324 8.34 7.46 -19.42
CA VAL A 324 7.32 7.04 -18.45
C VAL A 324 7.71 5.72 -17.79
N LEU A 325 8.22 4.76 -18.58
CA LEU A 325 8.69 3.47 -18.07
C LEU A 325 9.87 3.64 -17.11
N LEU A 326 10.88 4.44 -17.49
CA LEU A 326 12.05 4.72 -16.67
C LEU A 326 11.64 5.42 -15.35
N LEU A 327 10.75 6.41 -15.44
CA LEU A 327 10.25 7.15 -14.29
C LEU A 327 9.51 6.21 -13.31
N HIS A 328 8.55 5.45 -13.82
CA HIS A 328 7.77 4.51 -13.01
C HIS A 328 8.68 3.41 -12.42
N ALA A 329 9.61 2.87 -13.20
CA ALA A 329 10.56 1.86 -12.74
C ALA A 329 11.49 2.40 -11.64
N SER A 330 11.97 3.64 -11.77
CA SER A 330 12.85 4.27 -10.77
C SER A 330 12.14 4.49 -9.43
N LEU A 331 10.87 4.93 -9.46
CA LEU A 331 10.05 5.09 -8.26
C LEU A 331 9.67 3.75 -7.64
N ALA A 332 9.35 2.74 -8.48
CA ALA A 332 9.04 1.40 -7.99
C ALA A 332 10.27 0.75 -7.34
N ALA A 333 11.45 0.91 -7.94
CA ALA A 333 12.71 0.46 -7.37
C ALA A 333 12.99 1.11 -6.01
N LEU A 334 12.60 2.37 -5.79
CA LEU A 334 12.78 3.04 -4.50
C LEU A 334 12.02 2.35 -3.35
N HIS A 335 10.94 1.64 -3.67
CA HIS A 335 10.10 0.93 -2.71
C HIS A 335 10.46 -0.56 -2.60
N THR A 336 11.52 -1.04 -3.26
CA THR A 336 11.95 -2.43 -3.11
C THR A 336 12.67 -2.64 -1.77
N PRO A 337 12.59 -3.85 -1.18
CA PRO A 337 13.28 -4.19 0.07
C PRO A 337 14.79 -3.90 0.07
N THR A 338 15.41 -3.87 -1.11
CA THR A 338 16.84 -3.60 -1.27
C THR A 338 17.24 -2.12 -1.10
N LEU A 339 16.33 -1.19 -1.42
CA LEU A 339 16.61 0.24 -1.47
C LEU A 339 15.84 1.03 -0.41
N LEU A 340 14.63 0.60 -0.05
CA LEU A 340 13.78 1.29 0.90
C LEU A 340 14.43 1.47 2.29
N PRO A 341 15.09 0.46 2.89
CA PRO A 341 15.76 0.62 4.19
C PRO A 341 16.95 1.61 4.14
N ARG A 342 17.59 1.74 2.97
CA ARG A 342 18.77 2.62 2.80
C ARG A 342 18.37 4.08 2.60
N VAL A 343 17.25 4.33 1.93
CA VAL A 343 16.76 5.67 1.62
C VAL A 343 15.83 6.20 2.72
N GLY A 344 15.12 5.30 3.39
CA GLY A 344 14.10 5.61 4.39
C GLY A 344 12.73 5.87 3.76
N VAL A 345 11.69 5.39 4.45
CA VAL A 345 10.29 5.49 4.00
C VAL A 345 9.83 6.94 3.80
N HIS A 346 10.30 7.87 4.62
CA HIS A 346 9.95 9.29 4.53
C HIS A 346 10.48 9.91 3.23
N THR A 347 11.78 9.74 2.97
CA THR A 347 12.44 10.26 1.77
C THR A 347 11.79 9.68 0.52
N ALA A 348 11.53 8.37 0.50
CA ALA A 348 10.84 7.71 -0.60
C ALA A 348 9.44 8.30 -0.86
N ALA A 349 8.67 8.56 0.21
CA ALA A 349 7.35 9.18 0.10
C ALA A 349 7.43 10.61 -0.45
N TYR A 350 8.35 11.45 0.04
CA TYR A 350 8.50 12.83 -0.45
C TYR A 350 8.96 12.91 -1.90
N VAL A 351 9.96 12.11 -2.29
CA VAL A 351 10.44 12.01 -3.68
C VAL A 351 9.30 11.55 -4.58
N GLY A 352 8.54 10.53 -4.15
CA GLY A 352 7.35 10.06 -4.82
C GLY A 352 6.37 11.20 -5.08
N VAL A 353 5.91 11.89 -4.03
CA VAL A 353 4.95 13.00 -4.14
C VAL A 353 5.44 14.08 -5.10
N LEU A 354 6.71 14.49 -5.01
CA LEU A 354 7.28 15.50 -5.89
C LEU A 354 7.21 15.07 -7.35
N VAL A 355 7.66 13.84 -7.66
CA VAL A 355 7.61 13.30 -9.01
C VAL A 355 6.17 13.10 -9.48
N GLY A 356 5.27 12.63 -8.61
CA GLY A 356 3.85 12.46 -8.89
C GLY A 356 3.18 13.78 -9.29
N ILE A 357 3.40 14.85 -8.53
CA ILE A 357 2.89 16.19 -8.84
C ILE A 357 3.47 16.71 -10.16
N MET A 358 4.79 16.59 -10.38
CA MET A 358 5.42 17.01 -11.63
C MET A 358 4.83 16.27 -12.83
N THR A 359 4.64 14.95 -12.71
CA THR A 359 4.07 14.12 -13.76
C THR A 359 2.61 14.45 -14.03
N PHE A 360 1.83 14.74 -12.98
CA PHE A 360 0.44 15.17 -13.08
C PHE A 360 0.30 16.47 -13.87
N PHE A 361 1.07 17.51 -13.51
CA PHE A 361 1.05 18.78 -14.25
C PHE A 361 1.62 18.66 -15.67
N ALA A 362 2.65 17.84 -15.87
CA ALA A 362 3.14 17.54 -17.21
C ALA A 362 2.05 16.86 -18.07
N GLY A 363 1.31 15.92 -17.49
CA GLY A 363 0.14 15.30 -18.10
C GLY A 363 -0.90 16.35 -18.51
N LEU A 364 -1.35 17.19 -17.57
CA LEU A 364 -2.30 18.28 -17.86
C LEU A 364 -1.80 19.22 -18.95
N ALA A 365 -0.52 19.59 -18.95
CA ALA A 365 0.08 20.47 -19.93
C ALA A 365 0.00 19.89 -21.36
N VAL A 366 0.29 18.59 -21.52
CA VAL A 366 0.26 17.92 -22.83
C VAL A 366 -1.16 17.88 -23.41
N TRP A 367 -2.17 17.84 -22.55
CA TRP A 367 -3.60 17.92 -22.92
C TRP A 367 -4.12 19.37 -23.08
N GLY A 368 -3.29 20.39 -22.87
CA GLY A 368 -3.72 21.80 -22.97
C GLY A 368 -4.65 22.24 -21.84
N ALA A 369 -4.67 21.53 -20.72
CA ALA A 369 -5.52 21.86 -19.58
C ALA A 369 -5.03 23.06 -18.75
N LEU A 370 -3.77 23.49 -18.95
CA LEU A 370 -3.13 24.59 -18.22
C LEU A 370 -3.07 25.91 -18.99
N SER A 371 -3.54 25.95 -20.24
CA SER A 371 -3.41 27.10 -21.15
C SER A 371 -4.64 27.99 -21.20
#